data_AF-A0A1M6UM54-F1
#
_entry.id   AF-A0A1M6UM54-F1
#
_cell.length_a   1.000
_cell.length_b   1.000
_cell.length_c   1.000
_cell.angle_alpha   90.00
_cell.angle_beta   90.00
_cell.angle_gamma   90.00
#
_symmetry.space_group_name_H-M   'P 1'
#
loop_
_entity.id
_entity.type
_entity.pdbx_description
1 polymer ?
#
loop_
_entity_poly.entity_id
_entity_poly.type
_entity_poly.pdbx_seq_one_letter_code
_entity_poly.pdbx_strand_id
1 'polypeptide(L)'
;MAGTIKITPEELRSAAGFLKDKLDAMTSEANQLKARIDTVTSNWEGAAQSAFVAEFTDKMWPVLSKNLPELITGIQGQLNATAKTMEDTDAAIASKIK
;
A
#
# COMPACT_ATOMS: atom_id res chain seq x y z
N MET A 1 19.12 -19.87 -2.90
CA MET A 1 19.35 -19.78 -4.36
C MET A 1 18.61 -18.56 -4.87
N ALA A 2 19.29 -17.42 -5.01
CA ALA A 2 18.69 -16.25 -5.64
C ALA A 2 18.62 -16.53 -7.14
N GLY A 3 17.47 -17.00 -7.61
CA GLY A 3 17.19 -17.11 -9.04
C GLY A 3 17.43 -15.75 -9.67
N THR A 4 18.16 -15.73 -10.78
CA THR A 4 18.50 -14.53 -11.54
C THR A 4 17.30 -13.59 -11.62
N ILE A 5 17.37 -12.45 -10.93
CA ILE A 5 16.35 -11.41 -11.04
C ILE A 5 16.44 -10.91 -12.48
N LYS A 6 15.52 -11.36 -13.34
CA LYS A 6 15.40 -10.90 -14.74
C LYS A 6 14.77 -9.50 -14.85
N ILE A 7 14.39 -8.92 -13.73
CA ILE A 7 13.76 -7.61 -13.64
C ILE A 7 14.84 -6.53 -13.51
N THR A 8 14.63 -5.39 -14.15
CA THR A 8 15.53 -4.23 -14.09
C THR A 8 15.20 -3.33 -12.89
N PRO A 9 16.13 -2.45 -12.45
CA PRO A 9 15.84 -1.44 -11.43
C PRO A 9 14.66 -0.54 -11.80
N GLU A 10 14.53 -0.21 -13.08
CA GLU A 10 13.45 0.64 -13.59
C GLU A 10 12.09 -0.06 -13.50
N GLU A 11 12.01 -1.35 -13.82
CA GLU A 11 10.79 -2.14 -13.65
C GLU A 11 10.37 -2.26 -12.17
N LEU A 12 11.34 -2.37 -11.24
CA LEU A 12 11.06 -2.35 -9.80
C LEU A 12 10.47 -1.01 -9.35
N ARG A 13 11.03 0.11 -9.83
CA ARG A 13 10.49 1.44 -9.55
C ARG A 13 9.11 1.64 -10.15
N SER A 14 8.90 1.18 -11.38
CA SER A 14 7.59 1.21 -12.02
C SER A 14 6.55 0.42 -11.22
N ALA A 15 6.91 -0.77 -10.72
CA ALA A 15 6.04 -1.55 -9.86
C ALA A 15 5.75 -0.84 -8.52
N ALA A 16 6.75 -0.23 -7.89
CA ALA A 16 6.57 0.55 -6.67
C ALA A 16 5.66 1.77 -6.88
N GLY A 17 5.80 2.44 -8.03
CA GLY A 17 4.93 3.54 -8.46
C GLY A 17 3.49 3.09 -8.66
N PHE A 18 3.26 1.98 -9.38
CA PHE A 18 1.92 1.42 -9.56
C PHE A 18 1.25 1.09 -8.22
N LEU A 19 1.98 0.49 -7.28
CA LEU A 19 1.47 0.22 -5.94
C LEU A 19 1.10 1.50 -5.19
N LYS A 20 1.84 2.59 -5.40
CA LYS A 20 1.53 3.91 -4.83
C LYS A 20 0.18 4.41 -5.35
N ASP A 21 0.02 4.41 -6.66
CA ASP A 21 -1.18 4.94 -7.30
C ASP A 21 -2.42 4.15 -6.87
N LYS A 22 -2.28 2.83 -6.73
CA LYS A 22 -3.37 1.98 -6.21
C LYS A 22 -3.66 2.22 -4.75
N LEU A 23 -2.65 2.44 -3.91
CA LEU A 23 -2.86 2.80 -2.52
C LEU A 23 -3.59 4.15 -2.39
N ASP A 24 -3.20 5.15 -3.18
CA ASP A 24 -3.82 6.48 -3.15
C ASP A 24 -5.30 6.39 -3.58
N ALA A 25 -5.62 5.57 -4.61
CA ALA A 25 -6.99 5.29 -5.01
C ALA A 25 -7.79 4.54 -3.91
N MET A 26 -7.23 3.47 -3.35
CA MET A 26 -7.87 2.71 -2.26
C MET A 26 -8.13 3.57 -1.02
N THR A 27 -7.21 4.48 -0.69
CA THR A 27 -7.37 5.41 0.44
C THR A 27 -8.54 6.36 0.19
N SER A 28 -8.68 6.88 -1.04
CA SER A 28 -9.82 7.70 -1.43
C SER A 28 -11.15 6.93 -1.32
N GLU A 29 -11.20 5.70 -1.82
CA GLU A 29 -12.39 4.84 -1.75
C GLU A 29 -12.75 4.49 -0.30
N ALA A 30 -11.76 4.17 0.53
CA ALA A 30 -11.97 3.90 1.95
C ALA A 30 -12.57 5.11 2.67
N ASN A 31 -12.05 6.31 2.41
CA ASN A 31 -12.59 7.56 2.98
C ASN A 31 -14.04 7.81 2.55
N GLN A 32 -14.38 7.57 1.27
CA GLN A 32 -15.75 7.69 0.78
C GLN A 32 -16.68 6.69 1.47
N LEU A 33 -16.23 5.44 1.64
CA LEU A 33 -16.98 4.40 2.33
C LEU A 33 -17.24 4.81 3.78
N LYS A 34 -16.22 5.31 4.50
CA LYS A 34 -16.38 5.81 5.86
C LYS A 34 -17.37 6.95 5.94
N ALA A 35 -17.26 7.96 5.07
CA ALA A 35 -18.20 9.08 5.06
C ALA A 35 -19.66 8.62 4.84
N ARG A 36 -19.87 7.61 3.98
CA ARG A 36 -21.20 7.03 3.75
C ARG A 36 -21.72 6.28 4.98
N ILE A 37 -20.88 5.49 5.64
CA ILE A 37 -21.24 4.78 6.88
C ILE A 37 -21.59 5.79 7.97
N ASP A 38 -20.78 6.84 8.16
CA ASP A 38 -21.02 7.89 9.14
C ASP A 38 -22.36 8.60 8.85
N THR A 39 -22.69 8.84 7.57
CA THR A 39 -23.99 9.41 7.18
C THR A 39 -25.16 8.48 7.49
N VAL A 40 -25.05 7.19 7.15
CA VAL A 40 -26.13 6.22 7.41
C VAL A 40 -26.37 6.07 8.91
N THR A 41 -25.29 6.04 9.68
CA THR A 41 -25.32 5.81 11.13
C THR A 41 -25.72 7.06 11.92
N SER A 42 -25.54 8.25 11.35
CA SER A 42 -26.10 9.48 11.92
C SER A 42 -27.62 9.58 11.75
N ASN A 43 -28.21 8.90 10.76
CA ASN A 43 -29.64 8.96 10.46
C ASN A 43 -30.44 7.78 11.02
N TRP A 44 -29.77 6.79 11.61
CA TRP A 44 -30.41 5.57 12.10
C TRP A 44 -30.46 5.60 13.63
N GLU A 45 -31.64 5.93 14.18
CA GLU A 45 -31.86 5.93 15.63
C GLU A 45 -31.95 4.50 16.20
N GLY A 46 -31.29 4.27 17.34
CA GLY A 46 -31.48 3.09 18.18
C GLY A 46 -30.29 2.13 18.27
N ALA A 47 -30.33 1.23 19.27
CA ALA A 47 -29.24 0.31 19.61
C ALA A 47 -28.94 -0.74 18.53
N ALA A 48 -29.85 -0.99 17.58
CA ALA A 48 -29.67 -1.98 16.51
C ALA A 48 -28.51 -1.65 15.55
N GLN A 49 -28.16 -0.36 15.41
CA GLN A 49 -27.04 0.12 14.61
C GLN A 49 -25.66 -0.26 15.17
N SER A 50 -25.56 -0.43 16.50
CA SER A 50 -24.27 -0.48 17.20
C SER A 50 -23.39 -1.65 16.74
N ALA A 51 -23.97 -2.81 16.43
CA ALA A 51 -23.22 -3.96 15.92
C ALA A 51 -22.64 -3.71 14.51
N PHE A 52 -23.41 -3.06 13.64
CA PHE A 52 -22.96 -2.72 12.28
C PHE A 52 -21.86 -1.65 12.32
N VAL A 53 -22.02 -0.62 13.15
CA VAL A 53 -20.99 0.43 13.36
C VAL A 53 -19.71 -0.17 13.92
N ALA A 54 -19.81 -1.06 14.90
CA ALA A 54 -18.64 -1.74 15.49
C ALA A 54 -17.94 -2.62 14.44
N GLU A 55 -18.68 -3.37 13.63
CA GLU A 55 -18.08 -4.18 12.56
C GLU A 55 -17.33 -3.32 11.54
N PHE A 56 -17.90 -2.18 11.13
CA PHE A 56 -17.20 -1.25 10.25
C PHE A 56 -15.99 -0.60 10.94
N THR A 57 -16.20 0.04 12.09
CA THR A 57 -15.22 0.93 12.73
C THR A 57 -14.10 0.18 13.41
N ASP A 58 -14.39 -0.98 14.01
CA ASP A 58 -13.43 -1.71 14.83
C ASP A 58 -12.72 -2.81 14.04
N LYS A 59 -13.36 -3.35 13.00
CA LYS A 59 -12.77 -4.45 12.20
C LYS A 59 -12.32 -3.97 10.82
N MET A 60 -13.20 -3.37 10.04
CA MET A 60 -12.89 -3.07 8.63
C MET A 60 -12.07 -1.79 8.46
N TRP A 61 -12.41 -0.73 9.19
CA TRP A 61 -11.75 0.56 9.07
C TRP A 61 -10.26 0.52 9.40
N PRO A 62 -9.77 -0.18 10.46
CA PRO A 62 -8.34 -0.28 10.71
C PRO A 62 -7.60 -0.99 9.58
N VAL A 63 -8.21 -2.02 8.99
CA VAL A 63 -7.63 -2.75 7.85
C VAL A 63 -7.43 -1.81 6.66
N LEU A 64 -8.46 -1.03 6.31
CA LEU A 64 -8.42 -0.12 5.16
C LEU A 64 -7.55 1.12 5.39
N SER A 65 -7.60 1.70 6.58
CA SER A 65 -6.93 2.98 6.90
C SER A 65 -5.51 2.83 7.40
N LYS A 66 -5.12 1.64 7.88
CA LYS A 66 -3.82 1.40 8.50
C LYS A 66 -3.10 0.18 7.94
N ASN A 67 -3.65 -1.02 8.12
CA ASN A 67 -2.92 -2.26 7.83
C ASN A 67 -2.57 -2.39 6.34
N LEU A 68 -3.52 -2.12 5.45
CA LEU A 68 -3.31 -2.21 4.01
C LEU A 68 -2.32 -1.12 3.52
N PRO A 69 -2.46 0.17 3.90
CA PRO A 69 -1.44 1.19 3.62
C PRO A 69 -0.03 0.85 4.11
N GLU A 70 0.10 0.37 5.36
CA GLU A 70 1.39 -0.02 5.93
C GLU A 70 2.03 -1.17 5.14
N LEU A 71 1.24 -2.18 4.78
CA LEU A 71 1.72 -3.33 4.02
C LEU A 71 2.16 -2.94 2.61
N ILE A 72 1.36 -2.13 1.90
CA ILE A 72 1.72 -1.65 0.56
C ILE A 72 2.98 -0.78 0.62
N THR A 73 3.05 0.16 1.56
CA THR A 73 4.22 1.03 1.76
C THR A 73 5.49 0.21 2.06
N GLY A 74 5.35 -0.86 2.86
CA GLY A 74 6.45 -1.79 3.13
C GLY A 74 6.96 -2.48 1.88
N ILE A 75 6.08 -2.99 1.02
CA ILE A 75 6.45 -3.63 -0.25
C ILE A 75 7.11 -2.62 -1.19
N GLN A 76 6.57 -1.40 -1.29
CA GLN A 76 7.18 -0.32 -2.09
C GLN A 76 8.60 0.00 -1.62
N GLY A 77 8.81 0.07 -0.30
CA GLY A 77 10.14 0.26 0.29
C GLY A 77 11.12 -0.84 -0.12
N GLN A 78 10.68 -2.10 -0.10
CA GLN A 78 11.50 -3.25 -0.52
C GLN A 78 11.85 -3.20 -2.01
N LEU A 79 10.89 -2.85 -2.88
CA LEU A 79 11.12 -2.72 -4.32
C LEU A 79 12.15 -1.62 -4.62
N ASN A 80 11.98 -0.45 -4.00
CA ASN A 80 12.91 0.67 -4.16
C ASN A 80 14.31 0.36 -3.62
N ALA A 81 14.41 -0.28 -2.45
CA ALA A 81 15.68 -0.69 -1.88
C ALA A 81 16.41 -1.71 -2.76
N THR A 82 15.67 -2.65 -3.35
CA THR A 82 16.22 -3.65 -4.28
C THR A 82 16.72 -2.96 -5.55
N ALA A 83 15.94 -2.06 -6.14
CA ALA A 83 16.34 -1.29 -7.32
C ALA A 83 17.64 -0.51 -7.08
N LYS A 84 17.73 0.20 -5.94
CA LYS A 84 18.92 0.96 -5.56
C LYS A 84 20.15 0.06 -5.38
N THR A 85 19.96 -1.10 -4.75
CA THR A 85 21.06 -2.07 -4.55
C THR A 85 21.60 -2.60 -5.87
N MET A 86 20.72 -2.86 -6.85
CA MET A 86 21.12 -3.29 -8.18
C MET A 86 21.93 -2.21 -8.91
N GLU A 87 21.46 -0.96 -8.91
CA GLU A 87 22.17 0.17 -9.53
C GLU A 87 23.54 0.43 -8.90
N ASP A 88 23.62 0.36 -7.57
CA ASP A 88 24.90 0.54 -6.86
C ASP A 88 25.89 -0.57 -7.20
N THR A 89 25.38 -1.79 -7.35
CA THR A 89 26.19 -2.94 -7.77
C THR A 89 26.69 -2.75 -9.20
N ASP A 90 25.82 -2.33 -10.12
CA ASP A 90 26.18 -2.08 -11.52
C ASP A 90 27.20 -0.95 -11.66
N ALA A 91 27.01 0.16 -10.94
CA ALA A 91 27.95 1.28 -10.92
C ALA A 91 29.32 0.88 -10.34
N ALA A 92 29.32 0.07 -9.27
CA ALA A 92 30.55 -0.45 -8.68
C ALA A 92 31.32 -1.36 -9.65
N ILE A 93 30.62 -2.24 -10.37
CA ILE A 93 31.24 -3.10 -11.40
C ILE A 93 31.80 -2.25 -12.54
N ALA A 94 31.03 -1.29 -13.06
CA ALA A 94 31.47 -0.40 -14.13
C ALA A 94 32.73 0.40 -13.75
N SER A 95 32.85 0.81 -12.49
CA SER A 95 34.03 1.54 -11.99
C SER A 95 35.31 0.68 -11.96
N LYS A 96 35.19 -0.65 -11.87
CA LYS A 96 36.31 -1.60 -11.80
C LYS A 96 36.80 -2.09 -13.16
N ILE A 97 36.03 -1.88 -14.22
CA ILE A 97 36.36 -2.31 -15.59
C ILE A 97 37.07 -1.18 -16.37
N LYS A 98 37.42 -0.07 -15.72
CA LYS A 98 38.24 1.01 -16.29
C LYS A 98 39.73 0.70 -16.29
#